data_AF-A0AAD6K9Z9-F1
#
_entry.id   AF-A0AAD6K9Z9-F1
#
_cell.length_a   1.000
_cell.length_b   1.000
_cell.length_c   1.000
_cell.angle_alpha   90.00
_cell.angle_beta   90.00
_cell.angle_gamma   90.00
#
_symmetry.space_group_name_H-M   'P 1'
#
loop_
_entity.id
_entity.type
_entity.pdbx_description
1 polymer ?
#
loop_
_entity_poly.entity_id
_entity_poly.type
_entity_poly.pdbx_seq_one_letter_code
_entity_poly.pdbx_strand_id
1 'polypeptide(L)'
;MASFIHRALFLVLFSPLSPILFGTHSHVKADDSLIKLQCRNSETPALCIQCIKSDPAAPQADKVGIAAIVINCLRSHSRILASNMTKMASREDDEKLRSAYQSCSKGCLWNM
;
A
#
# COMPACT_ATOMS: atom_id res chain seq x y z
N MET A 1 52.55 -17.94 7.56
CA MET A 1 52.00 -17.60 6.22
C MET A 1 51.10 -18.69 5.63
N ALA A 2 51.43 -19.99 5.79
CA ALA A 2 50.60 -21.11 5.29
C ALA A 2 49.16 -21.18 5.87
N SER A 3 48.95 -20.70 7.10
CA SER A 3 47.63 -20.72 7.76
C SER A 3 46.62 -19.72 7.18
N PHE A 4 47.07 -18.61 6.59
CA PHE A 4 46.19 -17.62 5.95
C PHE A 4 45.68 -18.11 4.60
N ILE A 5 46.55 -18.80 3.84
CA ILE A 5 46.22 -19.37 2.53
C ILE A 5 45.16 -20.48 2.69
N HIS A 6 45.28 -21.31 3.73
CA HIS A 6 44.30 -22.37 4.02
C HIS A 6 42.92 -21.80 4.37
N ARG A 7 42.86 -20.73 5.17
CA ARG A 7 41.61 -20.03 5.53
C ARG A 7 40.97 -19.35 4.32
N ALA A 8 41.78 -18.76 3.44
CA ALA A 8 41.30 -18.14 2.21
C ALA A 8 40.74 -19.20 1.23
N LEU A 9 41.42 -20.35 1.06
CA LEU A 9 40.94 -21.44 0.20
C LEU A 9 39.61 -22.02 0.69
N PHE A 10 39.44 -22.20 2.00
CA PHE A 10 38.19 -22.69 2.57
C PHE A 10 37.01 -21.74 2.31
N LEU A 11 37.21 -20.42 2.38
CA LEU A 11 36.14 -19.45 2.12
C LEU A 11 35.73 -19.40 0.65
N VAL A 12 36.66 -19.61 -0.28
CA VAL A 12 36.38 -19.64 -1.73
C VAL A 12 35.66 -20.93 -2.16
N LEU A 13 35.98 -22.06 -1.53
CA LEU A 13 35.39 -23.37 -1.86
C LEU A 13 33.94 -23.53 -1.37
N PHE A 14 33.53 -22.85 -0.30
CA PHE A 14 32.15 -22.89 0.22
C PHE A 14 31.24 -21.77 -0.34
N SER A 15 31.77 -20.87 -1.16
CA SER A 15 31.01 -19.73 -1.71
C SER A 15 30.06 -19.99 -2.91
N PRO A 16 30.09 -21.12 -3.66
CA PRO A 16 29.21 -21.24 -4.83
C PRO A 16 27.80 -21.78 -4.52
N LEU A 17 27.48 -22.18 -3.28
CA LEU A 17 26.13 -22.68 -2.93
C LEU A 17 25.14 -21.59 -2.49
N SER A 18 25.57 -20.34 -2.36
CA SER A 18 24.70 -19.25 -1.89
C SER A 18 23.73 -18.62 -2.92
N PRO A 19 23.85 -18.75 -4.26
CA PRO A 19 22.94 -18.02 -5.15
C PRO A 19 21.54 -18.66 -5.26
N ILE A 20 21.30 -19.84 -4.67
CA ILE A 20 19.99 -20.53 -4.76
C ILE A 20 18.97 -19.98 -3.74
N LEU A 21 19.43 -19.28 -2.68
CA LEU A 21 18.54 -18.74 -1.64
C LEU A 21 17.98 -17.35 -1.96
N PHE A 22 18.59 -16.61 -2.88
CA PHE A 22 18.00 -15.40 -3.44
C PHE A 22 17.25 -15.78 -4.69
N GLY A 23 16.11 -16.45 -4.49
CA GLY A 23 15.10 -16.59 -5.53
C GLY A 23 14.97 -15.23 -6.21
N THR A 24 15.14 -15.22 -7.53
CA THR A 24 14.83 -14.05 -8.34
C THR A 24 13.38 -13.73 -8.05
N HIS A 25 13.15 -12.79 -7.12
CA HIS A 25 11.88 -12.08 -7.06
C HIS A 25 11.78 -11.47 -8.44
N SER A 26 11.01 -12.13 -9.31
CA SER A 26 10.53 -11.48 -10.51
C SER A 26 9.90 -10.21 -9.97
N HIS A 27 10.52 -9.08 -10.25
CA HIS A 27 9.92 -7.77 -10.03
C HIS A 27 8.72 -7.75 -10.97
N VAL A 28 7.62 -8.39 -10.54
CA VAL A 28 6.31 -8.21 -11.12
C VAL A 28 5.98 -6.79 -10.75
N LYS A 29 6.45 -5.87 -11.60
CA LYS A 29 6.04 -4.48 -11.57
C LYS A 29 4.52 -4.46 -11.62
N ALA A 30 3.91 -3.48 -10.98
CA ALA A 30 2.56 -3.11 -11.37
C ALA A 30 2.66 -2.49 -12.77
N ASP A 31 2.85 -3.33 -13.78
CA ASP A 31 2.63 -2.96 -15.16
C ASP A 31 1.17 -2.49 -15.28
N ASP A 32 0.92 -1.52 -16.14
CA ASP A 32 -0.39 -0.89 -16.30
C ASP A 32 -1.48 -1.94 -16.59
N SER A 33 -1.11 -3.09 -17.18
CA SER A 33 -1.97 -4.25 -17.37
C SER A 33 -2.43 -4.90 -16.06
N LEU A 34 -1.53 -5.07 -15.08
CA LEU A 34 -1.85 -5.64 -13.77
C LEU A 34 -2.76 -4.70 -12.98
N ILE A 35 -2.47 -3.40 -12.99
CA ILE A 35 -3.30 -2.38 -12.32
C ILE A 35 -4.72 -2.42 -12.90
N LYS A 36 -4.85 -2.41 -14.24
CA LYS A 36 -6.14 -2.51 -14.92
C LYS A 36 -6.88 -3.79 -14.56
N LEU A 37 -6.16 -4.92 -14.48
CA LEU A 37 -6.75 -6.20 -14.11
C LEU A 37 -7.28 -6.19 -12.67
N GLN A 38 -6.54 -5.63 -11.71
CA GLN A 38 -6.98 -5.55 -10.31
C GLN A 38 -8.17 -4.60 -10.14
N CYS A 39 -8.20 -3.47 -10.86
CA CYS A 39 -9.25 -2.47 -10.73
C CYS A 39 -10.53 -2.78 -11.54
N ARG A 40 -10.49 -3.72 -12.49
CA ARG A 40 -11.56 -3.93 -13.49
C ARG A 40 -12.94 -4.15 -12.89
N ASN A 41 -13.02 -4.89 -11.79
CA ASN A 41 -14.28 -5.28 -11.17
C ASN A 41 -14.69 -4.35 -10.02
N SER A 42 -13.94 -3.27 -9.76
CA SER A 42 -14.39 -2.26 -8.81
C SER A 42 -15.55 -1.47 -9.39
N GLU A 43 -16.44 -0.97 -8.54
CA GLU A 43 -17.54 -0.09 -8.96
C GLU A 43 -17.04 1.21 -9.60
N THR A 44 -15.82 1.63 -9.23
CA THR A 44 -15.18 2.85 -9.74
C THR A 44 -13.75 2.59 -10.24
N PRO A 45 -13.58 1.91 -11.40
CA PRO A 45 -12.26 1.51 -11.90
C PRO A 45 -11.30 2.67 -12.07
N ALA A 46 -11.78 3.84 -12.49
CA ALA A 46 -10.96 5.04 -12.65
C ALA A 46 -10.37 5.52 -11.30
N LEU A 47 -11.16 5.50 -10.22
CA LEU A 47 -10.70 5.92 -8.90
C LEU A 47 -9.71 4.90 -8.32
N CYS A 48 -9.95 3.59 -8.52
CA CYS A 48 -9.01 2.55 -8.14
C CYS A 48 -7.64 2.74 -8.82
N ILE A 49 -7.63 2.97 -10.14
CA ILE A 49 -6.39 3.23 -10.90
C ILE A 49 -5.70 4.49 -10.40
N GLN A 50 -6.47 5.57 -10.14
CA GLN A 50 -5.92 6.81 -9.63
C GLN A 50 -5.26 6.63 -8.26
N CYS A 51 -5.91 5.95 -7.31
CA CYS A 51 -5.35 5.61 -6.01
C CYS A 51 -4.00 4.89 -6.14
N ILE A 52 -3.91 3.90 -7.04
CA ILE A 52 -2.68 3.14 -7.23
C ILE A 52 -1.59 4.02 -7.85
N LYS A 53 -1.90 4.74 -8.94
CA LYS A 53 -0.90 5.56 -9.65
C LYS A 53 -0.37 6.74 -8.84
N SER A 54 -1.11 7.19 -7.81
CA SER A 54 -0.67 8.22 -6.89
C SER A 54 0.33 7.73 -5.84
N ASP A 55 0.51 6.41 -5.67
CA ASP A 55 1.46 5.84 -4.71
C ASP A 55 2.84 5.62 -5.34
N PRO A 56 3.93 6.15 -4.75
CA PRO A 56 5.28 6.01 -5.31
C PRO A 56 5.80 4.56 -5.31
N ALA A 57 5.24 3.66 -4.51
CA ALA A 57 5.59 2.24 -4.49
C ALA A 57 4.90 1.43 -5.58
N ALA A 58 3.88 2.00 -6.26
CA ALA A 58 3.10 1.31 -7.27
C ALA A 58 3.94 0.61 -8.36
N PRO A 59 5.01 1.22 -8.93
CA PRO A 59 5.79 0.56 -9.98
C PRO A 59 6.41 -0.79 -9.58
N GLN A 60 6.56 -1.06 -8.28
CA GLN A 60 7.17 -2.29 -7.75
C GLN A 60 6.15 -3.19 -7.04
N ALA A 61 4.86 -2.82 -7.05
CA ALA A 61 3.83 -3.53 -6.32
C ALA A 61 3.35 -4.77 -7.09
N ASP A 62 3.36 -5.92 -6.42
CA ASP A 62 2.64 -7.10 -6.87
C ASP A 62 1.13 -6.97 -6.55
N LYS A 63 0.35 -8.04 -6.72
CA LYS A 63 -1.09 -8.02 -6.41
C LYS A 63 -1.40 -7.67 -4.96
N VAL A 64 -0.58 -8.13 -4.02
CA VAL A 64 -0.75 -7.86 -2.58
C VAL A 64 -0.36 -6.42 -2.27
N GLY A 65 0.75 -5.95 -2.87
CA GLY A 65 1.17 -4.56 -2.79
C GLY A 65 0.11 -3.59 -3.33
N ILE A 66 -0.51 -3.91 -4.47
CA ILE A 66 -1.61 -3.12 -5.04
C ILE A 66 -2.80 -3.05 -4.06
N ALA A 67 -3.19 -4.18 -3.46
CA ALA A 67 -4.27 -4.19 -2.48
C ALA A 67 -3.94 -3.32 -1.24
N ALA A 68 -2.69 -3.39 -0.75
CA ALA A 68 -2.22 -2.56 0.36
C ALA A 68 -2.25 -1.06 0.01
N ILE A 69 -1.85 -0.69 -1.21
CA ILE A 69 -1.91 0.69 -1.72
C ILE A 69 -3.37 1.18 -1.73
N VAL A 70 -4.30 0.39 -2.25
CA VAL A 70 -5.73 0.76 -2.27
C VAL A 70 -6.28 0.95 -0.87
N ILE A 71 -5.98 0.05 0.07
CA ILE A 71 -6.40 0.18 1.48
C ILE A 71 -5.85 1.46 2.10
N ASN A 72 -4.57 1.78 1.86
CA ASN A 72 -3.96 3.01 2.36
C ASN A 72 -4.58 4.26 1.73
N CYS A 73 -4.90 4.24 0.44
CA CYS A 73 -5.62 5.32 -0.24
C CYS A 73 -6.98 5.56 0.42
N LEU A 74 -7.79 4.50 0.57
CA LEU A 74 -9.11 4.57 1.22
C LEU A 74 -9.02 5.08 2.65
N ARG A 75 -8.06 4.58 3.44
CA ARG A 75 -7.77 5.05 4.80
C ARG A 75 -7.47 6.55 4.84
N SER A 76 -6.64 7.05 3.92
CA SER A 76 -6.32 8.48 3.83
C SER A 76 -7.56 9.32 3.52
N HIS A 77 -8.33 8.92 2.50
CA HIS A 77 -9.56 9.61 2.12
C HIS A 77 -10.62 9.59 3.23
N SER A 78 -10.79 8.47 3.93
CA SER A 78 -11.71 8.37 5.07
C SER A 78 -11.33 9.30 6.22
N ARG A 79 -10.02 9.47 6.50
CA ARG A 79 -9.55 10.42 7.52
C ARG A 79 -9.81 11.88 7.12
N ILE A 80 -9.59 12.21 5.85
CA ILE A 80 -9.89 13.55 5.31
C ILE A 80 -11.39 13.83 5.43
N LEU A 81 -12.23 12.85 5.04
CA LEU A 81 -13.67 12.98 5.14
C LEU A 81 -14.14 13.14 6.59
N ALA A 82 -13.61 12.35 7.53
CA ALA A 82 -13.91 12.49 8.95
C ALA A 82 -13.55 13.89 9.47
N SER A 83 -12.38 14.42 9.09
CA SER A 83 -11.96 15.77 9.44
C SER A 83 -12.91 16.84 8.90
N ASN A 84 -13.29 16.73 7.63
CA ASN A 84 -14.26 17.64 7.00
C ASN A 84 -15.63 17.59 7.69
N MET A 85 -16.13 16.40 8.01
CA MET A 85 -17.39 16.22 8.73
C MET A 85 -17.33 16.85 10.14
N THR A 86 -16.22 16.66 10.85
CA THR A 86 -15.99 17.30 12.15
C THR A 86 -16.00 18.83 12.04
N LYS A 87 -15.35 19.38 10.99
CA LYS A 87 -15.34 20.81 10.72
C LYS A 87 -16.73 21.36 10.39
N MET A 88 -17.53 20.63 9.61
CA MET A 88 -18.92 21.01 9.33
C MET A 88 -19.75 21.01 10.61
N ALA A 89 -19.66 19.96 11.44
CA ALA A 89 -20.34 19.90 12.73
C ALA A 89 -20.00 21.08 13.67
N SER A 90 -18.75 21.55 13.65
CA SER A 90 -18.30 22.67 14.49
C SER A 90 -18.89 24.04 14.11
N ARG A 91 -19.49 24.15 12.92
CA ARG A 91 -20.05 25.38 12.35
C ARG A 91 -21.56 25.30 12.13
N GLU A 92 -22.17 24.19 12.54
CA GLU A 92 -23.58 23.90 12.28
C GLU A 92 -24.43 24.27 13.49
N ASP A 93 -25.47 25.05 13.24
CA ASP A 93 -26.41 25.53 14.25
C ASP A 93 -27.57 24.55 14.43
N ASP A 94 -27.98 23.83 13.37
CA ASP A 94 -29.02 22.81 13.46
C ASP A 94 -28.50 21.58 14.22
N GLU A 95 -29.13 21.26 15.34
CA GLU A 95 -28.69 20.18 16.22
C GLU A 95 -28.73 18.80 15.53
N LYS A 96 -29.74 18.54 14.70
CA LYS A 96 -29.89 17.25 14.02
C LYS A 96 -28.79 17.08 12.97
N LEU A 97 -28.51 18.13 12.19
CA LEU A 97 -27.48 18.12 11.17
C LEU A 97 -26.08 18.03 11.77
N ARG A 98 -25.83 18.76 12.87
CA ARG A 98 -24.60 18.63 13.66
C ARG A 98 -24.39 17.19 14.15
N SER A 99 -25.42 16.55 14.69
CA SER A 99 -25.37 15.15 15.13
C SER A 99 -25.12 14.17 13.97
N ALA A 100 -25.74 14.42 12.82
CA ALA A 100 -25.50 13.64 11.61
C ALA A 100 -24.04 13.72 11.15
N TYR A 101 -23.45 14.93 11.10
CA TYR A 101 -22.04 15.10 10.75
C TYR A 101 -21.09 14.41 11.74
N GLN A 102 -21.36 14.49 13.04
CA GLN A 102 -20.58 13.78 14.05
C GLN A 102 -20.67 12.26 13.88
N SER A 103 -21.86 11.75 13.57
CA SER A 103 -22.09 10.33 13.33
C SER A 103 -21.37 9.85 12.07
N CYS A 104 -21.44 10.60 10.96
CA CYS A 104 -20.68 10.33 9.74
C CYS A 104 -19.17 10.33 10.02
N SER A 105 -18.66 11.33 10.74
CA SER A 105 -17.23 11.40 11.10
C SER A 105 -16.76 10.15 11.86
N LYS A 106 -17.53 9.73 12.88
CA LYS A 106 -17.24 8.49 13.63
C LYS A 106 -17.30 7.25 12.74
N GLY A 107 -18.29 7.16 11.85
CA GLY A 107 -18.42 6.06 10.89
C GLY A 107 -17.21 5.93 9.97
N CYS A 108 -16.63 7.05 9.53
CA CYS A 108 -15.40 7.04 8.73
C CYS A 108 -14.17 6.53 9.49
N LEU A 109 -14.18 6.58 10.83
CA LEU A 109 -13.07 6.14 11.69
C LEU A 109 -13.23 4.70 12.21
N TRP A 110 -14.44 4.14 12.14
CA TRP A 110 -14.75 2.82 12.68
C TRP A 110 -14.15 1.74 11.75
N ASN A 111 -13.13 1.01 12.21
CA ASN A 111 -12.28 0.03 11.50
C ASN A 111 -10.98 0.56 10.86
N MET A 112 -10.48 1.74 11.26
CA MET A 112 -9.06 2.13 11.08
C MET A 112 -8.27 1.95 12.37
#